data_AF-A0A699WW54-F1
#
_entry.id   AF-A0A699WW54-F1
#
_cell.length_a   1.000
_cell.length_b   1.000
_cell.length_c   1.000
_cell.angle_alpha   90.00
_cell.angle_beta   90.00
_cell.angle_gamma   90.00
#
_symmetry.space_group_name_H-M   'P 1'
#
loop_
_entity.id
_entity.type
_entity.pdbx_description
1 polymer ?
#
loop_
_entity_poly.entity_id
_entity_poly.type
_entity_poly.pdbx_seq_one_letter_code
_entity_poly.pdbx_strand_id
1 'polypeptide(L)'
;TLSRIVEGVAQPVAPTTVEQKLARNNELKACGTLLMALPDKHQLKFNSYKDAKTFMEAIEKRFGGNTETKKVQKTLLKQQFGNFSVSSSEGLDQIHDRLQKLVSQLEIHRV
;
A
#
# COMPACT_ATOMS: atom_id res chain seq x y z
N THR A 1 4.58 -11.89 41.10
CA THR A 1 4.64 -10.58 40.42
C THR A 1 6.09 -10.19 40.29
N LEU A 2 6.62 -9.97 39.07
CA LEU A 2 8.02 -9.56 38.90
C LEU A 2 8.10 -8.04 39.09
N SER A 3 8.78 -7.58 40.12
CA SER A 3 8.99 -6.15 40.39
C SER A 3 10.38 -5.73 39.93
N ARG A 4 10.48 -4.65 39.15
CA ARG A 4 11.77 -4.01 38.83
C ARG A 4 12.02 -2.93 39.88
N ILE A 5 13.09 -3.08 40.65
CA ILE A 5 13.51 -2.09 41.64
C ILE A 5 14.41 -1.06 40.93
N VAL A 6 13.93 0.17 40.80
CA VAL A 6 14.75 1.36 40.50
C VAL A 6 14.55 2.29 41.68
N GLU A 7 15.65 2.59 42.39
CA GLU A 7 15.72 3.54 43.52
C GLU A 7 14.52 3.56 44.49
N GLY A 8 14.26 2.43 45.15
CA GLY A 8 13.39 2.39 46.34
C GLY A 8 11.88 2.49 46.11
N VAL A 9 11.40 2.71 44.87
CA VAL A 9 9.97 2.69 44.53
C VAL A 9 9.66 1.46 43.70
N ALA A 10 8.99 0.47 44.30
CA ALA A 10 8.53 -0.73 43.60
C ALA A 10 7.32 -0.38 42.73
N GLN A 11 7.54 -0.14 41.43
CA GLN A 11 6.45 -0.06 40.46
C GLN A 11 5.97 -1.47 40.08
N PRO A 12 4.65 -1.75 40.12
CA PRO A 12 4.12 -3.02 39.65
C PRO A 12 4.34 -3.13 38.12
N VAL A 13 5.23 -4.03 37.70
CA VAL A 13 5.31 -4.42 36.29
C VAL A 13 4.27 -5.53 36.08
N ALA A 14 3.25 -5.24 35.28
CA ALA A 14 2.24 -6.22 34.93
C ALA A 14 2.90 -7.46 34.30
N PRO A 15 2.59 -8.69 34.76
CA PRO A 15 3.05 -9.90 34.09
C PRO A 15 2.54 -9.90 32.65
N THR A 16 3.46 -9.93 31.69
CA THR A 16 3.08 -10.05 30.27
C THR A 16 2.65 -11.50 30.04
N THR A 17 1.39 -11.72 29.67
CA THR A 17 0.84 -13.05 29.40
C THR A 17 1.60 -13.71 28.25
N VAL A 18 1.67 -15.05 28.23
CA VAL A 18 2.34 -15.82 27.16
C VAL A 18 1.83 -15.39 25.77
N GLU A 19 0.54 -15.13 25.66
CA GLU A 19 -0.12 -14.67 24.43
C GLU A 19 0.36 -13.28 23.97
N GLN A 20 0.51 -12.32 24.88
CA GLN A 20 1.04 -10.99 24.52
C GLN A 20 2.48 -11.07 24.01
N LYS A 21 3.29 -11.95 24.60
CA LYS A 21 4.68 -12.16 24.19
C LYS A 21 4.75 -12.81 22.80
N LEU A 22 3.85 -13.76 22.53
CA LEU A 22 3.68 -14.38 21.22
C LEU A 22 3.22 -13.37 20.15
N ALA A 23 2.20 -12.57 20.46
CA ALA A 23 1.68 -11.55 19.56
C ALA A 23 2.77 -10.54 19.14
N ARG A 24 3.57 -10.06 20.10
CA ARG A 24 4.70 -9.15 19.81
C ARG A 24 5.76 -9.80 18.91
N ASN A 25 6.04 -11.09 19.09
CA ASN A 25 7.00 -11.80 18.24
C ASN A 25 6.48 -11.90 16.79
N ASN A 26 5.20 -12.24 16.63
CA ASN A 26 4.55 -12.33 15.32
C ASN A 26 4.55 -10.98 14.60
N GLU A 27 4.33 -9.88 15.31
CA GLU A 27 4.35 -8.53 14.76
C GLU A 27 5.75 -8.14 14.25
N LEU A 28 6.80 -8.43 15.04
CA LEU A 28 8.18 -8.20 14.62
C LEU A 28 8.55 -9.04 13.39
N LYS A 29 8.07 -10.29 13.32
CA LYS A 29 8.30 -11.17 12.17
C LYS A 29 7.59 -10.65 10.92
N ALA A 30 6.37 -10.13 11.06
CA ALA A 30 5.63 -9.49 9.98
C ALA A 30 6.37 -8.24 9.47
N CYS A 31 6.76 -7.33 10.37
CA CYS A 31 7.54 -6.14 10.02
C CYS A 31 8.86 -6.50 9.32
N GLY A 32 9.61 -7.48 9.82
CA GLY A 32 10.85 -7.94 9.19
C GLY A 32 10.62 -8.51 7.79
N THR A 33 9.53 -9.25 7.58
CA THR A 33 9.17 -9.80 6.26
C THR A 33 8.79 -8.69 5.27
N LEU A 34 7.97 -7.73 5.72
CA LEU A 34 7.59 -6.57 4.89
C LEU A 34 8.80 -5.71 4.53
N LEU A 35 9.74 -5.53 5.45
CA LEU A 35 10.98 -4.79 5.22
C LEU A 35 11.87 -5.45 4.15
N MET A 36 12.03 -6.78 4.22
CA MET A 36 12.80 -7.54 3.22
C MET A 36 12.17 -7.50 1.82
N ALA A 37 10.85 -7.29 1.72
CA ALA A 37 10.16 -7.13 0.44
C ALA A 37 10.37 -5.74 -0.20
N LEU A 38 10.96 -4.77 0.51
CA LEU A 38 11.23 -3.43 -0.01
C LEU A 38 12.60 -3.36 -0.70
N PRO A 39 12.76 -2.54 -1.76
CA PRO A 39 14.06 -2.23 -2.33
C PRO A 39 15.01 -1.58 -1.30
N ASP A 40 16.28 -1.98 -1.27
CA ASP A 40 17.30 -1.54 -0.29
C ASP A 40 17.35 -0.03 -0.08
N LYS A 41 17.26 0.76 -1.15
CA LYS A 41 17.22 2.23 -1.12
C LYS A 41 16.11 2.84 -0.27
N HIS A 42 15.13 2.04 0.15
CA HIS A 42 13.98 2.47 0.94
C HIS A 42 13.92 1.82 2.32
N GLN A 43 14.59 0.69 2.56
CA GLN A 43 14.55 -0.07 3.82
C GLN A 43 14.93 0.79 5.04
N LEU A 44 16.04 1.55 4.97
CA LEU A 44 16.51 2.39 6.08
C LEU A 44 15.45 3.39 6.59
N LYS A 45 14.55 3.85 5.71
CA LYS A 45 13.49 4.81 6.06
C LYS A 45 12.29 4.15 6.76
N PHE A 46 12.19 2.83 6.73
CA PHE A 46 11.11 2.06 7.36
C PHE A 46 11.56 1.29 8.63
N ASN A 47 12.86 1.28 8.95
CA ASN A 47 13.39 0.60 10.15
C ASN A 47 12.92 1.18 11.49
N SER A 48 12.33 2.38 11.49
CA SER A 48 11.82 3.02 12.71
C SER A 48 10.44 2.51 13.14
N TYR A 49 9.70 1.84 12.26
CA TYR A 49 8.35 1.37 12.54
C TYR A 49 8.39 0.04 13.28
N LYS A 50 7.82 0.02 14.48
CA LYS A 50 7.78 -1.17 15.35
C LYS A 50 6.47 -1.94 15.24
N ASP A 51 5.42 -1.27 14.79
CA ASP A 51 4.06 -1.78 14.64
C ASP A 51 3.77 -2.02 13.15
N ALA A 52 3.19 -3.18 12.84
CA ALA A 52 2.95 -3.61 11.47
C ALA A 52 1.90 -2.73 10.76
N LYS A 53 0.92 -2.20 11.49
CA LYS A 53 -0.14 -1.38 10.91
C LYS A 53 0.41 -0.04 10.41
N THR A 54 1.13 0.68 11.27
CA THR A 54 1.79 1.94 10.93
C THR A 54 2.88 1.77 9.87
N PHE A 55 3.58 0.62 9.87
CA PHE A 55 4.51 0.25 8.81
C PHE A 55 3.79 0.13 7.45
N MET A 56 2.67 -0.59 7.41
CA MET A 56 1.87 -0.78 6.20
C MET A 56 1.28 0.53 5.68
N GLU A 57 0.71 1.36 6.54
CA GLU A 57 0.18 2.69 6.17
C GLU A 57 1.28 3.61 5.60
N ALA A 58 2.49 3.55 6.15
CA ALA A 58 3.63 4.30 5.63
C ALA A 58 4.08 3.80 4.25
N ILE A 59 4.04 2.49 4.01
CA ILE A 59 4.27 1.90 2.68
C ILE A 59 3.20 2.37 1.71
N GLU A 60 1.92 2.26 2.07
CA GLU A 60 0.80 2.70 1.22
C GLU A 60 0.88 4.20 0.93
N LYS A 61 1.20 5.03 1.91
CA LYS A 61 1.38 6.48 1.68
C LYS A 61 2.52 6.76 0.71
N ARG A 62 3.60 5.98 0.77
CA ARG A 62 4.80 6.21 -0.05
C ARG A 62 4.69 5.60 -1.45
N PHE A 63 4.03 4.45 -1.58
CA PHE A 63 4.00 3.64 -2.80
C PHE A 63 2.59 3.47 -3.37
N GLY A 64 1.55 3.57 -2.55
CA GLY A 64 0.14 3.41 -2.96
C GLY A 64 -0.46 4.62 -3.68
N GLY A 65 0.28 5.71 -3.85
CA GLY A 65 -0.25 6.99 -4.32
C GLY A 65 0.63 7.73 -5.30
N ASN A 66 0.95 7.12 -6.45
CA ASN A 66 1.53 7.87 -7.56
C ASN A 66 0.44 8.69 -8.28
N THR A 67 -0.04 9.74 -7.61
CA THR A 67 -0.99 10.71 -8.14
C THR A 67 -0.55 11.25 -9.49
N GLU A 68 0.75 11.42 -9.70
CA GLU A 68 1.31 11.90 -10.96
C GLU A 68 1.13 10.88 -12.09
N THR A 69 1.42 9.60 -11.89
CA THR A 69 1.19 8.57 -12.91
C THR A 69 -0.28 8.31 -13.16
N LYS A 70 -1.14 8.39 -12.14
CA LYS A 70 -2.60 8.39 -12.35
C LYS A 70 -3.04 9.59 -13.21
N LYS A 71 -2.49 10.79 -12.98
CA LYS A 71 -2.75 11.98 -13.80
C LYS A 71 -2.23 11.81 -15.23
N VAL A 72 -1.00 11.31 -15.41
CA VAL A 72 -0.39 11.06 -16.73
C VAL A 72 -1.20 10.02 -17.51
N GLN A 73 -1.56 8.89 -16.88
CA GLN A 73 -2.41 7.86 -17.50
C GLN A 73 -3.79 8.41 -17.86
N LYS A 74 -4.41 9.21 -16.99
CA LYS A 74 -5.69 9.87 -17.28
C LYS A 74 -5.59 10.84 -18.47
N THR A 75 -4.53 11.62 -18.58
CA THR A 75 -4.28 12.51 -19.73
C THR A 75 -4.08 11.71 -21.01
N LEU A 76 -3.33 10.61 -20.96
CA LEU A 76 -3.13 9.72 -22.10
C LEU A 76 -4.45 9.06 -22.56
N LEU A 77 -5.27 8.58 -21.63
CA LEU A 77 -6.59 8.00 -21.93
C LEU A 77 -7.54 9.03 -22.56
N LYS A 78 -7.53 10.28 -22.07
CA LYS A 78 -8.30 11.37 -22.70
C LYS A 78 -7.82 11.65 -24.12
N GLN A 79 -6.52 11.62 -24.37
CA GLN A 79 -5.96 11.77 -25.70
C GLN A 79 -6.37 10.61 -26.62
N GLN A 80 -6.32 9.37 -26.14
CA GLN A 80 -6.78 8.21 -26.90
C GLN A 80 -8.27 8.28 -27.23
N PHE A 81 -9.10 8.75 -26.28
CA PHE A 81 -10.52 8.95 -26.51
C PHE A 81 -10.79 10.06 -27.53
N GLY A 82 -10.10 11.21 -27.43
CA GLY A 82 -10.21 12.30 -28.40
C GLY A 82 -9.74 11.92 -29.80
N ASN A 83 -8.77 11.00 -29.89
CA ASN A 83 -8.27 10.45 -31.15
C ASN A 83 -9.02 9.19 -31.59
N PHE A 84 -10.15 8.85 -30.96
CA PHE A 84 -10.90 7.66 -31.31
C PHE A 84 -11.46 7.78 -32.72
N SER A 85 -10.97 6.92 -33.62
CA SER A 85 -11.46 6.79 -34.98
C SER A 85 -12.01 5.39 -35.23
N VAL A 86 -13.07 5.33 -36.02
CA VAL A 86 -13.68 4.10 -36.52
C VAL A 86 -13.27 3.93 -37.99
N SER A 87 -12.84 2.72 -38.37
CA SER A 87 -12.58 2.39 -39.77
C SER A 87 -13.87 1.87 -40.44
N SER A 88 -14.03 2.13 -41.74
CA SER A 88 -15.15 1.58 -42.52
C SER A 88 -15.13 0.06 -42.67
N SER A 89 -13.98 -0.57 -42.39
CA SER A 89 -13.81 -2.03 -42.39
C SER A 89 -13.99 -2.67 -41.01
N GLU A 90 -14.27 -1.88 -39.98
CA GLU A 90 -14.35 -2.34 -38.59
C GLU A 90 -15.77 -2.78 -38.22
N GLY A 91 -15.91 -3.95 -37.60
CA GLY A 91 -17.20 -4.48 -37.17
C GLY A 91 -17.76 -3.75 -35.94
N LEU A 92 -19.08 -3.67 -35.81
CA LEU A 92 -19.76 -3.00 -34.70
C LEU A 92 -19.36 -3.57 -33.33
N ASP A 93 -19.24 -4.88 -33.21
CA ASP A 93 -18.84 -5.54 -31.97
C ASP A 93 -17.42 -5.13 -31.55
N GLN A 94 -16.50 -5.03 -32.52
CA GLN A 94 -15.13 -4.59 -32.28
C GLN A 94 -15.06 -3.12 -31.84
N ILE A 95 -15.87 -2.25 -32.46
CA ILE A 95 -16.00 -0.84 -32.08
C ILE A 95 -16.55 -0.74 -30.65
N HIS A 96 -17.57 -1.54 -30.32
CA HIS A 96 -18.18 -1.59 -28.99
C HIS A 96 -17.16 -2.01 -27.93
N ASP A 97 -16.44 -3.11 -28.15
CA ASP A 97 -15.43 -3.62 -27.21
C ASP A 97 -14.32 -2.60 -26.94
N ARG A 98 -13.81 -1.94 -28.00
CA ARG A 98 -12.78 -0.90 -27.88
C ARG A 98 -13.28 0.30 -27.08
N LEU A 99 -14.51 0.75 -27.34
CA LEU A 99 -15.11 1.87 -26.65
C LEU A 99 -15.38 1.53 -25.17
N GLN A 100 -15.96 0.36 -24.90
CA GLN A 100 -16.25 -0.12 -23.55
C GLN A 100 -14.97 -0.25 -22.72
N LYS A 101 -13.88 -0.72 -23.34
CA LYS A 101 -12.56 -0.80 -22.70
C LYS A 101 -12.03 0.58 -22.31
N LEU A 102 -12.11 1.58 -23.20
CA LEU A 102 -11.69 2.95 -22.90
C LEU A 102 -12.53 3.58 -21.78
N VAL A 103 -13.85 3.38 -21.80
CA VAL A 103 -14.76 3.89 -20.77
C VAL A 103 -14.48 3.25 -19.41
N SER A 104 -14.33 1.93 -19.36
CA SER A 104 -14.00 1.20 -18.13
C SER A 104 -12.68 1.67 -17.52
N GLN A 105 -11.67 1.96 -18.36
CA GLN A 105 -10.39 2.49 -17.89
C GLN A 105 -10.50 3.92 -17.35
N LEU A 106 -11.36 4.76 -17.93
CA LEU A 106 -11.61 6.11 -17.44
C LEU A 106 -12.35 6.12 -16.09
N GLU A 107 -13.31 5.21 -15.89
CA GLU A 107 -14.08 5.06 -14.65
C GLU A 107 -13.19 4.68 -13.46
N ILE A 108 -12.26 3.73 -13.64
CA ILE A 108 -11.30 3.29 -12.60
C ILE A 108 -10.39 4.43 -12.13
N HIS A 109 -10.14 5.43 -12.99
CA HIS A 109 -9.30 6.60 -12.68
C HIS A 109 -10.12 7.86 -12.33
N ARG A 110 -11.42 7.69 -12.06
CA ARG A 110 -12.29 8.72 -11.50
C ARG A 110 -12.02 8.82 -9.99
N VAL A 111 -11.07 9.68 -9.63
CA VAL A 111 -10.84 10.18 -8.26
C VAL A 111 -11.32 11.61 -8.19
#